data_AF-A0A7J5Q1D9-F1
#
_entry.id   AF-A0A7J5Q1D9-F1
#
_cell.length_a   1.000
_cell.length_b   1.000
_cell.length_c   1.000
_cell.angle_alpha   90.00
_cell.angle_beta   90.00
_cell.angle_gamma   90.00
#
_symmetry.space_group_name_H-M   'P 1'
#
loop_
_entity.id
_entity.type
_entity.pdbx_description
1 polymer ?
#
loop_
_entity_poly.entity_id
_entity_poly.type
_entity_poly.pdbx_seq_one_letter_code
_entity_poly.pdbx_strand_id
1 'polypeptide(L)'
;MANYQLKRYRNSEYYEKFLSENNYNRIEFEKKDEKEQATELRKFFKVKEWKLKREEKTFDALNVLIIKITNSSKCGDSEKIELIKKANELKKKKEKLFKLSEDIKRLKNEIEDTEKRIKSIIE
;
A
#
# COMPACT_ATOMS: atom_id res chain seq x y z
N MET A 1 18.43 5.88 -10.03
CA MET A 1 16.97 6.13 -10.11
C MET A 1 16.31 4.78 -9.89
N ALA A 2 15.86 4.47 -8.67
CA ALA A 2 15.32 3.15 -8.35
C ALA A 2 14.15 2.81 -9.30
N ASN A 3 14.18 1.65 -9.95
CA ASN A 3 13.19 1.29 -10.95
C ASN A 3 11.79 1.23 -10.31
N TYR A 4 10.93 2.22 -10.57
CA TYR A 4 9.59 2.33 -9.99
C TYR A 4 8.77 1.03 -10.15
N GLN A 5 8.98 0.28 -11.25
CA GLN A 5 8.33 -1.01 -11.45
C GLN A 5 8.87 -2.11 -10.53
N LEU A 6 10.16 -2.12 -10.22
CA LEU A 6 10.75 -3.09 -9.28
C LEU A 6 10.12 -2.96 -7.90
N LYS A 7 9.96 -1.73 -7.42
CA LYS A 7 9.28 -1.46 -6.13
C LYS A 7 7.85 -2.00 -6.14
N ARG A 8 7.12 -1.85 -7.25
CA ARG A 8 5.76 -2.39 -7.39
C ARG A 8 5.73 -3.92 -7.36
N TYR A 9 6.71 -4.59 -7.98
CA TYR A 9 6.81 -6.05 -7.90
C TYR A 9 7.12 -6.53 -6.48
N ARG A 10 8.10 -5.93 -5.79
CA ARG A 10 8.47 -6.31 -4.42
C ARG A 10 7.33 -6.09 -3.40
N ASN A 11 6.54 -5.03 -3.59
CA ASN A 11 5.40 -4.71 -2.72
C ASN A 11 4.10 -5.44 -3.09
N SER A 12 4.14 -6.33 -4.09
CA SER A 12 2.96 -7.09 -4.49
C SER A 12 2.72 -8.29 -3.55
N GLU A 13 1.48 -8.76 -3.48
CA GLU A 13 1.11 -9.99 -2.76
C GLU A 13 1.75 -11.26 -3.35
N TYR A 14 2.42 -11.16 -4.50
CA TYR A 14 3.03 -12.25 -5.22
C TYR A 14 4.55 -12.35 -5.03
N TYR A 15 5.18 -11.38 -4.36
CA TYR A 15 6.63 -11.36 -4.22
C TYR A 15 7.15 -12.57 -3.43
N GLU A 16 6.50 -12.95 -2.33
CA GLU A 16 6.88 -14.15 -1.56
C GLU A 16 6.72 -15.43 -2.39
N LYS A 17 5.66 -15.50 -3.21
CA LYS A 17 5.42 -16.65 -4.11
C LYS A 17 6.51 -16.75 -5.17
N PHE A 18 6.96 -15.62 -5.69
CA PHE A 18 8.10 -15.59 -6.61
C PHE A 18 9.36 -16.15 -5.95
N LEU A 19 9.68 -15.71 -4.73
CA LEU A 19 10.87 -16.19 -4.02
C LEU A 19 10.79 -17.68 -3.71
N SER A 20 9.66 -18.16 -3.20
CA SER A 20 9.50 -19.56 -2.83
C SER A 20 9.49 -20.51 -4.04
N GLU A 21 8.76 -20.16 -5.11
CA GLU A 21 8.64 -21.03 -6.29
C GLU A 21 9.92 -21.11 -7.13
N ASN A 22 10.77 -20.08 -7.06
CA ASN A 22 12.09 -20.09 -7.71
C ASN A 22 13.21 -20.49 -6.75
N ASN A 23 12.86 -20.89 -5.51
CA ASN A 23 13.80 -21.26 -4.46
C ASN A 23 14.89 -20.20 -4.19
N TYR A 24 14.52 -18.93 -4.26
CA TYR A 24 15.42 -17.81 -4.01
C TYR A 24 15.50 -17.47 -2.53
N ASN A 25 16.73 -17.30 -2.04
CA ASN A 25 16.96 -16.56 -0.81
C ASN A 25 16.74 -15.05 -1.08
N ARG A 26 15.86 -14.41 -0.30
CA ARG A 26 15.53 -12.99 -0.49
C ARG A 26 16.77 -12.09 -0.46
N ILE A 27 17.66 -12.28 0.51
CA ILE A 27 18.82 -11.41 0.72
C ILE A 27 19.76 -11.51 -0.48
N GLU A 28 19.94 -12.72 -1.02
CA GLU A 28 20.80 -12.93 -2.19
C GLU A 28 20.16 -12.40 -3.47
N PHE A 29 18.86 -12.61 -3.66
CA PHE A 29 18.13 -12.06 -4.80
C PHE A 29 18.13 -10.53 -4.81
N GLU A 30 17.91 -9.89 -3.66
CA GLU A 30 17.86 -8.43 -3.56
C GLU A 30 19.23 -7.75 -3.70
N LYS A 31 20.33 -8.50 -3.58
CA LYS A 31 21.70 -8.05 -3.88
C LYS A 31 22.02 -7.99 -5.38
N LYS A 32 21.23 -8.65 -6.24
CA LYS A 32 21.39 -8.58 -7.70
C LYS A 32 21.17 -7.15 -8.21
N ASP A 33 21.56 -6.88 -9.45
CA ASP A 33 21.26 -5.59 -10.08
C ASP A 33 19.75 -5.34 -10.21
N GLU A 34 19.29 -4.10 -10.03
CA GLU A 34 17.86 -3.76 -10.07
C GLU A 34 17.21 -4.12 -11.42
N LYS A 35 17.95 -4.03 -12.53
CA LYS A 35 17.44 -4.38 -13.86
C LYS A 35 17.26 -5.88 -14.00
N GLU A 36 18.18 -6.65 -13.44
CA GLU A 36 18.12 -8.11 -13.41
C GLU A 36 16.91 -8.57 -12.59
N GLN A 37 16.77 -8.04 -11.37
CA GLN A 37 15.62 -8.32 -10.50
C GLN A 37 14.28 -7.99 -11.18
N ALA A 38 14.17 -6.81 -11.78
CA ALA A 38 12.96 -6.39 -12.46
C ALA A 38 12.63 -7.29 -13.67
N THR A 39 13.66 -7.80 -14.35
CA THR A 39 13.51 -8.69 -15.50
C THR A 39 12.99 -10.06 -15.07
N GLU A 40 13.56 -10.64 -14.01
CA GLU A 40 13.12 -11.93 -13.47
C GLU A 40 11.68 -11.87 -12.93
N LEU A 41 11.37 -10.86 -12.11
CA LEU A 41 10.02 -10.64 -11.59
C LEU A 41 9.00 -10.45 -12.72
N ARG A 42 9.34 -9.65 -13.74
CA ARG A 42 8.47 -9.45 -14.90
C ARG A 42 8.23 -10.74 -15.68
N LYS A 43 9.27 -11.56 -15.90
CA LYS A 43 9.14 -12.86 -16.59
C LYS A 43 8.23 -13.79 -15.80
N PHE A 44 8.43 -13.88 -14.49
CA PHE A 44 7.61 -14.74 -13.63
C PHE A 44 6.14 -14.33 -13.62
N PHE A 45 5.86 -13.02 -13.48
CA PHE A 45 4.48 -12.50 -13.57
C PHE A 45 3.84 -12.80 -14.91
N LYS A 46 4.60 -12.72 -16.01
CA LYS A 46 4.11 -13.06 -17.35
C LYS A 46 3.76 -14.55 -17.47
N VAL A 47 4.60 -15.44 -16.96
CA VAL A 47 4.37 -16.89 -16.98
C VAL A 47 3.16 -17.29 -16.13
N LYS A 48 2.98 -16.64 -14.98
CA LYS A 48 1.85 -16.88 -14.08
C LYS A 48 0.56 -16.16 -14.47
N GLU A 49 0.61 -15.34 -15.52
CA GLU A 49 -0.46 -14.42 -15.93
C GLU A 49 -0.94 -13.48 -14.81
N TRP A 50 -0.07 -13.22 -13.83
CA TRP A 50 -0.37 -12.35 -12.72
C TRP A 50 -0.26 -10.90 -13.13
N LYS A 51 -1.24 -10.11 -12.70
CA LYS A 51 -1.28 -8.67 -12.94
C LYS A 51 -0.95 -7.99 -11.63
N LEU A 52 0.02 -7.08 -11.67
CA LEU A 52 0.18 -6.10 -10.59
C LEU A 52 -1.15 -5.39 -10.44
N LYS A 53 -1.69 -5.36 -9.21
CA LYS A 53 -2.80 -4.48 -8.88
C LYS A 53 -2.42 -3.10 -9.40
N ARG A 54 -3.33 -2.50 -10.19
CA ARG A 54 -3.18 -1.09 -10.51
C ARG A 54 -3.11 -0.40 -9.16
N GLU A 55 -2.05 0.39 -8.93
CA GLU A 55 -2.21 1.43 -7.92
C GLU A 55 -3.47 2.15 -8.37
N GLU A 56 -4.50 2.14 -7.53
CA GLU A 56 -5.55 3.13 -7.69
C GLU A 56 -4.78 4.43 -7.72
N LYS A 57 -4.67 5.03 -8.92
CA LYS A 57 -4.52 6.46 -8.98
C LYS A 57 -5.76 6.92 -8.24
N THR A 58 -5.64 7.16 -6.95
CA THR A 58 -6.52 8.07 -6.25
C THR A 58 -6.25 9.38 -6.98
N PHE A 59 -6.96 9.56 -8.10
CA PHE A 59 -7.28 10.86 -8.61
C PHE A 59 -7.95 11.51 -7.41
N ASP A 60 -7.17 12.28 -6.66
CA ASP A 60 -7.39 12.53 -5.23
C ASP A 60 -8.84 12.96 -5.10
N ALA A 61 -9.71 12.07 -4.62
CA ALA A 61 -11.16 12.27 -4.72
C ALA A 61 -11.55 13.57 -4.00
N LEU A 62 -10.72 13.94 -3.02
CA LEU A 62 -10.71 15.23 -2.36
C LEU A 62 -10.40 16.39 -3.32
N ASN A 63 -9.37 16.32 -4.16
CA ASN A 63 -9.08 17.36 -5.15
C ASN A 63 -10.23 17.54 -6.14
N VAL A 64 -10.90 16.46 -6.56
CA VAL A 64 -12.12 16.55 -7.37
C VAL A 64 -13.22 17.29 -6.64
N LEU A 65 -13.43 16.95 -5.36
CA LEU A 65 -14.41 17.61 -4.50
C LEU A 65 -14.07 19.09 -4.29
N ILE A 66 -12.80 19.43 -4.03
CA ILE A 66 -12.33 20.81 -3.88
C ILE A 66 -12.60 21.59 -5.17
N ILE A 67 -12.26 21.06 -6.34
CA ILE A 67 -12.53 21.70 -7.64
C ILE A 67 -14.04 21.95 -7.82
N LYS A 68 -14.89 20.96 -7.48
CA LYS A 68 -16.35 21.10 -7.55
C LYS A 68 -16.88 22.16 -6.59
N ILE A 69 -16.34 22.26 -5.37
CA ILE A 69 -16.71 23.28 -4.38
C ILE A 69 -16.31 24.66 -4.89
N THR A 70 -15.07 24.83 -5.36
CA THR A 70 -14.57 26.10 -5.88
C THR A 70 -15.41 26.62 -7.04
N ASN A 71 -15.78 25.72 -7.97
CA ASN A 71 -16.56 26.07 -9.18
C ASN A 71 -18.07 26.11 -8.94
N SER A 72 -18.55 25.83 -7.72
CA SER A 72 -19.98 25.88 -7.41
C SER A 72 -20.49 27.32 -7.47
N SER A 73 -21.63 27.52 -8.14
CA SER A 73 -22.40 28.77 -8.09
C SER A 73 -23.44 28.78 -6.97
N LYS A 74 -23.58 27.69 -6.21
CA LYS A 74 -24.63 27.50 -5.19
C LYS A 74 -24.24 27.98 -3.79
N CYS A 75 -22.97 28.30 -3.56
CA CYS A 75 -22.44 28.73 -2.27
C CYS A 75 -21.52 29.93 -2.47
N GLY A 76 -21.50 30.84 -1.48
CA GLY A 76 -20.63 32.02 -1.48
C GLY A 76 -19.18 31.65 -1.17
N ASP A 77 -18.25 32.57 -1.41
CA ASP A 77 -16.82 32.29 -1.27
C ASP A 77 -16.39 31.92 0.16
N SER A 78 -16.98 32.54 1.18
CA SER A 78 -16.72 32.18 2.59
C SER A 78 -17.14 30.74 2.90
N GLU A 79 -18.30 30.31 2.40
CA GLU A 79 -18.80 28.95 2.59
C GLU A 79 -17.94 27.92 1.85
N LYS A 80 -17.48 28.25 0.63
CA LYS A 80 -16.51 27.42 -0.11
C LYS A 80 -15.22 27.21 0.68
N ILE A 81 -14.67 28.27 1.27
CA ILE A 81 -13.44 28.19 2.08
C ILE A 81 -13.64 27.25 3.29
N GLU A 82 -14.76 27.36 3.99
CA GLU A 82 -15.08 26.49 5.13
C GLU A 82 -15.23 25.02 4.72
N LEU A 83 -15.93 24.75 3.62
CA LEU A 83 -16.11 23.41 3.09
C LEU A 83 -14.77 22.78 2.67
N ILE A 84 -13.88 23.55 2.03
CA ILE A 84 -12.55 23.08 1.65
C ILE A 84 -11.69 22.80 2.90
N LYS A 85 -11.73 23.67 3.91
CA LYS A 85 -11.03 23.43 5.20
C LYS A 85 -11.50 22.14 5.85
N LYS A 86 -12.82 21.97 5.98
CA LYS A 86 -13.43 20.77 6.57
C LYS A 86 -13.08 19.49 5.80
N ALA A 87 -13.08 19.54 4.48
CA ALA A 87 -12.72 18.40 3.65
C ALA A 87 -11.25 17.98 3.85
N ASN A 88 -10.33 18.95 3.96
CA ASN A 88 -8.92 18.68 4.26
C ASN A 88 -8.71 18.13 5.69
N GLU A 89 -9.45 18.62 6.67
CA GLU A 89 -9.41 18.08 8.04
C GLU A 89 -9.88 16.63 8.10
N LEU A 90 -10.97 16.31 7.40
CA LEU A 90 -11.49 14.94 7.31
C LEU A 90 -10.49 14.01 6.64
N LYS A 91 -9.75 14.47 5.61
CA LYS A 91 -8.66 13.69 5.00
C LYS A 91 -7.61 13.31 6.02
N LYS A 92 -7.11 14.30 6.79
CA LYS A 92 -6.11 14.06 7.84
C LYS A 92 -6.60 13.10 8.91
N LYS A 93 -7.87 13.21 9.33
CA LYS A 93 -8.48 12.27 10.29
C LYS A 93 -8.57 10.86 9.72
N LYS A 94 -8.97 10.70 8.46
CA LYS A 94 -9.03 9.40 7.78
C LYS A 94 -7.65 8.74 7.70
N GLU A 95 -6.61 9.49 7.33
CA GLU A 95 -5.23 8.98 7.28
C GLU A 95 -4.73 8.52 8.65
N LYS A 96 -5.03 9.27 9.73
CA LYS A 96 -4.71 8.86 11.10
C LYS A 96 -5.43 7.57 11.50
N LEU A 97 -6.74 7.48 11.21
CA LEU A 97 -7.54 6.28 11.49
C LEU A 97 -7.01 5.05 10.75
N PHE A 98 -6.58 5.22 9.50
CA PHE A 98 -6.01 4.14 8.72
C PHE A 98 -4.72 3.59 9.38
N LYS A 99 -3.80 4.48 9.78
CA LYS A 99 -2.58 4.07 10.49
C LYS A 99 -2.88 3.34 11.80
N LEU A 100 -3.80 3.87 12.60
CA LEU A 100 -4.24 3.22 13.84
C LEU A 100 -4.84 1.83 13.56
N SER A 101 -5.59 1.67 12.48
CA SER A 101 -6.12 0.36 12.10
C SER A 101 -5.02 -0.63 11.68
N GLU A 102 -3.95 -0.17 11.03
CA GLU A 102 -2.80 -1.02 10.71
C GLU A 102 -2.04 -1.42 11.97
N ASP A 103 -1.84 -0.49 12.90
CA ASP A 103 -1.21 -0.77 14.19
C ASP A 103 -2.01 -1.80 15.00
N ILE A 104 -3.34 -1.68 15.04
CA ILE A 104 -4.22 -2.68 15.70
C ILE A 104 -4.04 -4.06 15.08
N LYS A 105 -3.96 -4.16 13.75
CA LYS A 105 -3.74 -5.45 13.08
C LYS A 105 -2.38 -6.04 13.43
N ARG A 106 -1.33 -5.23 13.46
CA ARG A 106 0.01 -5.69 13.88
C ARG A 106 -0.01 -6.22 15.31
N LEU A 107 -0.58 -5.47 16.24
CA LEU A 107 -0.68 -5.86 17.65
C LEU A 107 -1.47 -7.17 17.84
N LYS A 108 -2.56 -7.36 17.08
CA LYS A 108 -3.31 -8.63 17.12
C LYS A 108 -2.44 -9.82 16.71
N ASN A 109 -1.67 -9.70 15.63
CA ASN A 109 -0.77 -10.76 15.19
C ASN A 109 0.33 -11.04 16.21
N GLU A 110 0.90 -10.00 16.83
CA GLU A 110 1.92 -10.17 17.89
C GLU A 110 1.36 -10.90 19.12
N ILE A 111 0.11 -10.61 19.50
CA ILE A 111 -0.59 -11.32 20.58
C ILE A 111 -0.77 -12.79 20.19
N GLU A 112 -1.33 -13.08 19.01
CA GLU A 112 -1.55 -14.46 18.56
C GLU A 112 -0.25 -15.28 18.50
N ASP A 113 0.85 -14.68 18.02
CA ASP A 113 2.15 -15.34 17.98
C ASP A 113 2.72 -15.58 19.37
N THR A 114 2.53 -14.63 20.30
CA THR A 114 2.97 -14.78 21.69
C THR A 114 2.16 -15.87 22.40
N GLU A 115 0.84 -15.92 22.19
CA GLU A 115 -0.03 -16.97 22.74
C GLU A 115 0.37 -18.36 22.26
N LYS A 116 0.69 -18.51 20.96
CA LYS A 116 1.20 -19.79 20.41
C LYS A 116 2.51 -20.21 21.06
N ARG A 117 3.45 -19.28 21.25
CA ARG A 117 4.73 -19.55 21.91
C ARG A 117 4.53 -19.98 23.35
N ILE A 118 3.66 -19.28 24.10
CA ILE A 118 3.34 -19.66 25.48
C ILE A 118 2.76 -21.08 25.51
N LYS A 119 1.77 -21.39 24.66
CA LYS A 119 1.20 -22.74 24.57
C LYS A 119 2.26 -23.82 24.32
N SER A 120 3.18 -23.59 23.39
CA SER A 120 4.26 -24.55 23.09
C SER A 120 5.27 -24.80 24.22
N ILE A 121 5.28 -23.96 25.26
CA ILE A 121 6.16 -24.10 26.43
C ILE A 121 5.43 -24.84 27.56
N ILE A 122 4.12 -24.66 27.68
CA ILE A 122 3.32 -25.18 28.80
C ILE A 122 2.62 -26.51 28.49
N GLU A 123 2.46 -26.86 27.22
CA GLU A 123 1.94 -28.15 26.72
C GLU A 123 3.09 -29.02 26.21
#